data_AF-A0A957TVW9-F1
#
_entry.id   AF-A0A957TVW9-F1
#
_cell.length_a   1.000
_cell.length_b   1.000
_cell.length_c   1.000
_cell.angle_alpha   90.00
_cell.angle_beta   90.00
_cell.angle_gamma   90.00
#
_symmetry.space_group_name_H-M   'P 1'
#
loop_
_entity.id
_entity.type
_entity.pdbx_description
1 polymer ?
#
loop_
_entity_poly.entity_id
_entity_poly.type
_entity_poly.pdbx_seq_one_letter_code
_entity_poly.pdbx_strand_id
1 'polypeptide(L)'
;MAKRKGMNRYQKAAFRPGEHRTRQGDIEILLALAQSEDAEERCYAAQNLCPCHVRRRIDDVWQALYQMMEDPDVRVRRAAWHTLEDGGSPSDPAFLPILRRALHNETDPQVRRFAELFRSMQEEQETVALARAQAPRYSMRGRCDFCGTENAPVRRDFETEIAAVGSAQRHAWVCETCDVHEPGR
;
A
#
# COMPACT_ATOMS: atom_id res chain seq x y z
N MET A 1 -7.41 -9.35 -23.58
CA MET A 1 -6.59 -9.09 -22.37
C MET A 1 -7.14 -7.84 -21.68
N ALA A 2 -7.71 -7.97 -20.48
CA ALA A 2 -8.28 -6.84 -19.76
C ALA A 2 -7.17 -5.89 -19.28
N LYS A 3 -7.30 -4.59 -19.59
CA LYS A 3 -6.34 -3.56 -19.16
C LYS A 3 -6.30 -3.50 -17.63
N ARG A 4 -5.09 -3.62 -17.05
CA ARG A 4 -4.80 -3.44 -15.61
C ARG A 4 -4.93 -1.98 -15.17
N LYS A 5 -6.11 -1.39 -15.31
CA LYS A 5 -6.43 -0.10 -14.69
C LYS A 5 -6.56 -0.32 -13.17
N GLY A 6 -5.90 0.53 -12.37
CA GLY A 6 -6.02 0.52 -10.90
C GLY A 6 -4.92 -0.24 -10.13
N MET A 7 -4.00 -0.95 -10.80
CA MET A 7 -2.92 -1.66 -10.10
C MET A 7 -1.69 -0.76 -9.90
N ASN A 8 -1.16 -0.71 -8.67
CA ASN A 8 0.11 -0.05 -8.36
C ASN A 8 1.30 -0.78 -9.01
N ARG A 9 2.52 -0.20 -8.95
CA ARG A 9 3.72 -0.78 -9.59
C ARG A 9 4.02 -2.21 -9.12
N TYR A 10 3.79 -2.47 -7.83
CA TYR A 10 4.04 -3.75 -7.18
C TYR A 10 3.03 -4.81 -7.62
N GLN A 11 1.75 -4.47 -7.59
CA GLN A 11 0.68 -5.29 -8.13
C GLN A 11 0.94 -5.62 -9.61
N LYS A 12 1.34 -4.65 -10.43
CA LYS A 12 1.68 -4.91 -11.84
C LYS A 12 2.87 -5.89 -12.01
N ALA A 13 3.87 -5.81 -11.14
CA ALA A 13 5.00 -6.76 -11.11
C ALA A 13 4.52 -8.18 -10.76
N ALA A 14 3.69 -8.31 -9.72
CA ALA A 14 3.11 -9.57 -9.25
C ALA A 14 2.29 -10.35 -10.28
N PHE A 15 1.79 -9.68 -11.34
CA PHE A 15 0.94 -10.29 -12.35
C PHE A 15 1.66 -10.65 -13.67
N ARG A 16 3.00 -10.56 -13.79
CA ARG A 16 3.70 -10.78 -15.08
C ARG A 16 3.34 -12.14 -15.76
N PRO A 17 3.16 -12.19 -17.09
CA PRO A 17 2.90 -13.43 -17.82
C PRO A 17 4.12 -14.37 -17.77
N GLY A 18 3.91 -15.68 -17.59
CA GLY A 18 4.97 -16.71 -17.59
C GLY A 18 5.53 -17.09 -16.21
N GLU A 19 5.09 -16.40 -15.16
CA GLU A 19 5.53 -16.65 -13.78
C GLU A 19 4.79 -17.84 -13.15
N HIS A 20 5.50 -18.63 -12.32
CA HIS A 20 4.91 -19.75 -11.59
C HIS A 20 3.70 -19.30 -10.76
N ARG A 21 2.66 -20.14 -10.68
CA ARG A 21 1.42 -19.82 -9.96
C ARG A 21 1.08 -20.94 -9.00
N THR A 22 0.93 -20.57 -7.74
CA THR A 22 0.45 -21.46 -6.69
C THR A 22 -1.01 -21.76 -6.96
N ARG A 23 -1.35 -23.04 -7.15
CA ARG A 23 -2.74 -23.44 -7.35
C ARG A 23 -3.46 -23.39 -6.03
N GLN A 24 -4.78 -23.24 -6.07
CA GLN A 24 -5.58 -23.14 -4.85
C GLN A 24 -5.43 -24.36 -3.93
N GLY A 25 -5.33 -25.57 -4.50
CA GLY A 25 -5.13 -26.80 -3.71
C GLY A 25 -3.72 -26.93 -3.12
N ASP A 26 -2.74 -26.19 -3.64
CA ASP A 26 -1.37 -26.25 -3.13
C ASP A 26 -1.20 -25.35 -1.89
N ILE A 27 -2.11 -24.40 -1.66
CA ILE A 27 -2.00 -23.41 -0.58
C ILE A 27 -2.04 -24.09 0.79
N GLU A 28 -2.96 -25.03 0.99
CA GLU A 28 -3.08 -25.77 2.25
C GLU A 28 -1.82 -26.60 2.53
N ILE A 29 -1.25 -27.21 1.49
CA ILE A 29 0.01 -27.97 1.57
C ILE A 29 1.16 -27.04 1.94
N LEU A 30 1.27 -25.88 1.27
CA LEU A 30 2.33 -24.91 1.55
C LEU A 30 2.20 -24.29 2.95
N LEU A 31 0.98 -24.08 3.43
CA LEU A 31 0.74 -23.63 4.82
C LEU A 31 1.18 -24.70 5.83
N ALA A 32 0.96 -25.98 5.54
CA ALA A 32 1.48 -27.07 6.36
C ALA A 32 3.02 -27.10 6.34
N LEU A 33 3.63 -26.97 5.16
CA LEU A 33 5.10 -26.93 5.01
C LEU A 33 5.73 -25.71 5.70
N ALA A 34 5.03 -24.58 5.76
CA ALA A 34 5.49 -23.39 6.50
C ALA A 34 5.65 -23.64 8.01
N GLN A 35 5.00 -24.68 8.55
CA GLN A 35 5.08 -25.09 9.95
C GLN A 35 5.99 -26.33 10.15
N SER A 36 6.69 -26.78 9.10
CA SER A 36 7.55 -27.94 9.19
C SER A 36 8.77 -27.69 10.08
N GLU A 37 9.28 -28.75 10.73
CA GLU A 37 10.56 -28.71 11.42
C GLU A 37 11.73 -28.54 10.43
N ASP A 38 11.57 -28.99 9.19
CA ASP A 38 12.58 -28.86 8.14
C ASP A 38 12.60 -27.44 7.56
N ALA A 39 13.77 -26.79 7.65
CA ALA A 39 13.99 -25.46 7.12
C ALA A 39 13.89 -25.42 5.58
N GLU A 40 14.19 -26.52 4.87
CA GLU A 40 14.04 -26.57 3.42
C GLU A 40 12.58 -26.52 3.00
N GLU A 41 11.71 -27.25 3.71
CA GLU A 41 10.26 -27.24 3.50
C GLU A 41 9.67 -25.87 3.81
N ARG A 42 10.06 -25.24 4.93
CA ARG A 42 9.64 -23.87 5.25
C ARG A 42 10.13 -22.85 4.22
N CYS A 43 11.36 -23.00 3.72
CA CYS A 43 11.91 -22.12 2.71
C CYS A 43 11.14 -22.26 1.38
N TYR A 44 10.83 -23.50 0.99
CA TYR A 44 10.00 -23.79 -0.17
C TYR A 44 8.60 -23.17 -0.02
N ALA A 45 7.99 -23.28 1.17
CA ALA A 45 6.73 -22.63 1.47
C ALA A 45 6.82 -21.10 1.31
N ALA A 46 7.80 -20.45 1.93
CA ALA A 46 8.01 -19.00 1.84
C ALA A 46 8.15 -18.51 0.39
N GLN A 47 8.89 -19.26 -0.45
CA GLN A 47 9.07 -18.93 -1.86
C GLN A 47 7.75 -19.00 -2.64
N ASN A 48 6.90 -19.99 -2.39
CA ASN A 48 5.67 -20.23 -3.16
C ASN A 48 4.43 -19.55 -2.58
N LEU A 49 4.46 -19.13 -1.31
CA LEU A 49 3.39 -18.35 -0.69
C LEU A 49 3.45 -16.85 -1.03
N CYS A 50 4.50 -16.41 -1.74
CA CYS A 50 4.66 -15.03 -2.17
C CYS A 50 3.41 -14.50 -2.93
N PRO A 51 3.00 -13.23 -2.71
CA PRO A 51 1.89 -12.61 -3.44
C PRO A 51 2.02 -12.65 -4.96
N CYS A 52 3.24 -12.73 -5.52
CA CYS A 52 3.43 -12.90 -6.98
C CYS A 52 2.92 -14.26 -7.50
N HIS A 53 2.95 -15.30 -6.66
CA HIS A 53 2.45 -16.64 -6.99
C HIS A 53 0.99 -16.83 -6.58
N VAL A 54 0.60 -16.38 -5.38
CA VAL A 54 -0.76 -16.54 -4.84
C VAL A 54 -1.75 -15.53 -5.47
N ARG A 55 -1.29 -14.32 -5.79
CA ARG A 55 -2.03 -13.26 -6.54
C ARG A 55 -3.40 -12.86 -5.97
N ARG A 56 -3.69 -13.22 -4.72
CA ARG A 56 -4.83 -12.78 -3.93
C ARG A 56 -4.42 -12.69 -2.47
N ARG A 57 -5.10 -11.85 -1.69
CA ARG A 57 -4.89 -11.79 -0.25
C ARG A 57 -5.61 -12.97 0.41
N ILE A 58 -4.87 -13.77 1.15
CA ILE A 58 -5.38 -14.84 2.03
C ILE A 58 -4.72 -14.60 3.37
N ASP A 59 -5.50 -14.41 4.42
CA ASP A 59 -4.96 -13.96 5.70
C ASP A 59 -4.02 -15.01 6.32
N ASP A 60 -4.36 -16.31 6.23
CA ASP A 60 -3.49 -17.40 6.72
C ASP A 60 -2.12 -17.41 6.03
N VAL A 61 -2.08 -17.09 4.73
CA VAL A 61 -0.83 -16.98 3.98
C VAL A 61 0.01 -15.82 4.50
N TRP A 62 -0.60 -14.68 4.78
CA TRP A 62 0.10 -13.54 5.35
C TRP A 62 0.60 -13.80 6.77
N GLN A 63 -0.21 -14.47 7.60
CA GLN A 63 0.22 -14.87 8.94
C GLN A 63 1.42 -15.82 8.90
N ALA A 64 1.40 -16.82 7.99
CA ALA A 64 2.54 -17.71 7.79
C ALA A 64 3.79 -16.94 7.31
N LEU A 65 3.65 -16.04 6.33
CA LEU A 65 4.76 -15.21 5.86
C LEU A 65 5.34 -14.33 6.97
N TYR A 66 4.49 -13.73 7.81
CA TYR A 66 4.92 -12.92 8.95
C TYR A 66 5.69 -13.73 9.99
N GLN A 67 5.27 -14.96 10.29
CA GLN A 67 6.03 -15.86 11.16
C GLN A 67 7.39 -16.20 10.54
N MET A 68 7.42 -16.54 9.25
CA MET A 68 8.65 -16.89 8.54
C MET A 68 9.64 -15.72 8.38
N MET A 69 9.21 -14.47 8.51
CA MET A 69 10.11 -13.30 8.56
C MET A 69 11.03 -13.30 9.79
N GLU A 70 10.67 -14.07 10.82
CA GLU A 70 11.43 -14.22 12.07
C GLU A 70 11.97 -15.66 12.25
N ASP A 71 11.96 -16.46 11.17
CA ASP A 71 12.42 -17.85 11.20
C ASP A 71 13.88 -17.96 11.68
N PRO A 72 14.25 -19.01 12.43
CA PRO A 72 15.65 -19.24 12.78
C PRO A 72 16.58 -19.41 11.56
N ASP A 73 16.12 -20.02 10.47
CA ASP A 73 16.90 -20.20 9.23
C ASP A 73 16.85 -18.93 8.37
N VAL A 74 18.02 -18.40 8.05
CA VAL A 74 18.18 -17.17 7.26
C VAL A 74 17.63 -17.28 5.84
N ARG A 75 17.64 -18.47 5.23
CA ARG A 75 17.09 -18.70 3.88
C ARG A 75 15.59 -18.52 3.88
N VAL A 76 14.92 -19.00 4.94
CA VAL A 76 13.48 -18.82 5.14
C VAL A 76 13.16 -17.34 5.34
N ARG A 77 13.90 -16.64 6.21
CA ARG A 77 13.72 -15.19 6.41
C ARG A 77 13.89 -14.41 5.12
N ARG A 78 14.97 -14.64 4.37
CA ARG A 78 15.22 -13.97 3.09
C ARG A 78 14.07 -14.18 2.09
N ALA A 79 13.57 -15.41 1.98
CA ALA A 79 12.42 -15.72 1.12
C ALA A 79 11.15 -14.99 1.57
N ALA A 80 10.85 -15.00 2.88
CA ALA A 80 9.68 -14.33 3.44
C ALA A 80 9.74 -12.80 3.26
N TRP A 81 10.90 -12.18 3.51
CA TRP A 81 11.09 -10.73 3.35
C TRP A 81 11.02 -10.26 1.89
N HIS A 82 11.49 -11.07 0.94
CA HIS A 82 11.33 -10.79 -0.49
C HIS A 82 9.86 -10.64 -0.89
N THR A 83 8.95 -11.40 -0.25
CA THR A 83 7.51 -11.37 -0.59
C THR A 83 6.85 -10.01 -0.41
N LEU A 84 7.42 -9.15 0.44
CA LEU A 84 6.90 -7.81 0.67
C LEU A 84 7.16 -6.86 -0.50
N GLU A 85 8.23 -7.07 -1.28
CA GLU A 85 8.51 -6.28 -2.48
C GLU A 85 7.47 -6.53 -3.59
N ASP A 86 6.88 -7.72 -3.62
CA ASP A 86 5.99 -8.20 -4.68
C ASP A 86 4.50 -7.95 -4.40
N GLY A 87 4.14 -7.30 -3.30
CA GLY A 87 2.74 -7.04 -2.98
C GLY A 87 2.42 -6.86 -1.50
N GLY A 88 3.44 -6.71 -0.65
CA GLY A 88 3.26 -6.38 0.76
C GLY A 88 2.58 -5.04 0.97
N SER A 89 1.93 -4.91 2.12
CA SER A 89 1.47 -3.62 2.65
C SER A 89 2.44 -3.19 3.76
N PRO A 90 3.35 -2.23 3.50
CA PRO A 90 4.27 -1.72 4.51
C PRO A 90 3.57 -1.12 5.73
N SER A 91 2.28 -0.78 5.61
CA SER A 91 1.45 -0.21 6.66
C SER A 91 0.58 -1.25 7.38
N ASP A 92 0.77 -2.56 7.15
CA ASP A 92 0.02 -3.60 7.86
C ASP A 92 0.37 -3.60 9.36
N PRO A 93 -0.61 -3.44 10.27
CA PRO A 93 -0.34 -3.41 11.71
C PRO A 93 0.35 -4.67 12.24
N ALA A 94 0.13 -5.84 11.63
CA ALA A 94 0.78 -7.09 12.03
C ALA A 94 2.27 -7.12 11.64
N PHE A 95 2.65 -6.38 10.59
CA PHE A 95 4.03 -6.30 10.11
C PHE A 95 4.90 -5.34 10.94
N LEU A 96 4.32 -4.26 11.47
CA LEU A 96 5.10 -3.22 12.19
C LEU A 96 5.97 -3.75 13.34
N PRO A 97 5.48 -4.64 14.22
CA PRO A 97 6.30 -5.18 15.31
C PRO A 97 7.47 -6.03 14.79
N ILE A 98 7.27 -6.77 13.70
CA ILE A 98 8.28 -7.62 13.04
C ILE A 98 9.37 -6.73 12.45
N LEU A 99 8.98 -5.70 11.71
CA LEU A 99 9.91 -4.71 11.16
C LEU A 99 10.77 -4.06 12.25
N ARG A 100 10.15 -3.64 13.36
CA ARG A 100 10.88 -3.07 14.50
C ARG A 100 11.90 -4.05 15.07
N ARG A 101 11.53 -5.31 15.29
CA ARG A 101 12.45 -6.34 15.80
C ARG A 101 13.59 -6.62 14.81
N ALA A 102 13.29 -6.72 13.51
CA ALA A 102 14.30 -6.93 12.48
C ALA A 102 15.34 -5.79 12.43
N LEU A 103 14.91 -4.53 12.53
CA LEU A 103 15.82 -3.38 12.55
C LEU A 103 16.81 -3.40 13.74
N HIS A 104 16.44 -4.03 14.85
CA HIS A 104 17.30 -4.14 16.04
C HIS A 104 18.13 -5.42 16.09
N ASN A 105 17.55 -6.55 15.69
CA ASN A 105 18.07 -7.88 15.99
C ASN A 105 18.61 -8.64 14.77
N GLU A 106 18.24 -8.25 13.54
CA GLU A 106 18.59 -9.02 12.35
C GLU A 106 20.09 -8.94 12.07
N THR A 107 20.76 -10.09 11.98
CA THR A 107 22.20 -10.18 11.72
C THR A 107 22.52 -10.37 10.24
N ASP A 108 21.57 -10.88 9.46
CA ASP A 108 21.74 -11.08 8.03
C ASP A 108 21.72 -9.75 7.25
N PRO A 109 22.76 -9.43 6.46
CA PRO A 109 22.82 -8.17 5.73
C PRO A 109 21.69 -7.98 4.71
N GLN A 110 21.22 -9.06 4.08
CA GLN A 110 20.17 -8.99 3.07
C GLN A 110 18.82 -8.69 3.72
N VAL A 111 18.47 -9.40 4.79
CA VAL A 111 17.23 -9.14 5.53
C VAL A 111 17.24 -7.75 6.17
N ARG A 112 18.37 -7.32 6.73
CA ARG A 112 18.53 -5.96 7.28
C ARG A 112 18.29 -4.89 6.22
N ARG A 113 18.82 -5.06 5.01
CA ARG A 113 18.59 -4.14 3.89
C ARG A 113 17.11 -4.05 3.52
N PHE A 114 16.38 -5.17 3.53
CA PHE A 114 14.93 -5.13 3.32
C PHE A 114 14.25 -4.32 4.43
N ALA A 115 14.55 -4.60 5.71
CA ALA A 115 13.98 -3.86 6.83
C ALA A 115 14.23 -2.34 6.71
N GLU A 116 15.44 -1.92 6.36
CA GLU A 116 15.77 -0.50 6.13
C GLU A 116 14.99 0.12 4.97
N LEU A 117 14.80 -0.63 3.87
CA LEU A 117 13.97 -0.20 2.74
C LEU A 117 12.50 0.00 3.15
N PHE A 118 11.94 -0.91 3.95
CA PHE A 118 10.56 -0.76 4.42
C PHE A 118 10.41 0.40 5.40
N ARG A 119 11.41 0.64 6.26
CA ARG A 119 11.45 1.80 7.13
C ARG A 119 11.44 3.11 6.34
N SER A 120 12.29 3.24 5.31
CA SER A 120 12.33 4.48 4.52
C SER A 120 11.03 4.73 3.75
N MET A 121 10.36 3.68 3.27
CA MET A 121 9.03 3.80 2.68
C MET A 121 7.98 4.26 3.70
N GLN A 122 8.06 3.84 4.96
CA GLN A 122 7.16 4.33 6.02
C GLN A 122 7.42 5.81 6.33
N GLU A 123 8.68 6.19 6.50
CA GLU A 123 9.07 7.59 6.76
C GLU A 123 8.61 8.51 5.61
N GLU A 124 8.71 8.06 4.36
CA GLU A 124 8.18 8.78 3.19
C GLU A 124 6.65 8.91 3.27
N GLN A 125 5.93 7.83 3.61
CA GLN A 125 4.48 7.87 3.77
C GLN A 125 4.03 8.80 4.90
N GLU A 126 4.71 8.76 6.04
CA GLU A 126 4.47 9.65 7.18
C GLU A 126 4.73 11.12 6.80
N THR A 127 5.81 11.38 6.08
CA THR A 127 6.15 12.72 5.57
C THR A 127 5.05 13.23 4.62
N VAL A 128 4.60 12.39 3.68
CA VAL A 128 3.50 12.74 2.77
C VAL A 128 2.19 12.94 3.52
N ALA A 129 1.90 12.12 4.53
CA ALA A 129 0.71 12.25 5.36
C ALA A 129 0.73 13.55 6.16
N LEU A 130 1.86 13.91 6.76
CA LEU A 130 2.05 15.17 7.48
C LEU A 130 1.90 16.37 6.55
N ALA A 131 2.53 16.32 5.37
CA ALA A 131 2.40 17.36 4.35
C ALA A 131 0.94 17.54 3.90
N ARG A 132 0.18 16.44 3.74
CA ARG A 132 -1.26 16.50 3.44
C ARG A 132 -2.08 17.07 4.59
N ALA A 133 -1.77 16.72 5.83
CA ALA A 133 -2.47 17.24 7.01
C ALA A 133 -2.22 18.74 7.23
N GLN A 134 -1.02 19.22 6.88
CA GLN A 134 -0.64 20.63 6.97
C GLN A 134 -1.00 21.43 5.71
N ALA A 135 -1.44 20.77 4.63
CA ALA A 135 -1.77 21.46 3.39
C ALA A 135 -2.91 22.47 3.63
N PRO A 136 -2.79 23.71 3.14
CA PRO A 136 -3.86 24.70 3.25
C PRO A 136 -5.14 24.15 2.62
N ARG A 137 -6.25 24.20 3.37
CA ARG A 137 -7.58 23.77 2.88
C ARG A 137 -7.99 24.51 1.60
N TYR A 138 -7.56 25.77 1.46
CA TYR A 138 -7.74 26.62 0.28
C TYR A 138 -6.41 26.88 -0.42
N SER A 139 -5.85 25.84 -1.03
CA SER A 139 -4.52 25.87 -1.67
C SER A 139 -4.52 26.43 -3.10
N MET A 140 -5.69 26.65 -3.72
CA MET A 140 -5.81 27.21 -5.06
C MET A 140 -6.25 28.67 -5.00
N ARG A 141 -5.94 29.43 -6.05
CA ARG A 141 -6.52 30.75 -6.28
C ARG A 141 -7.41 30.73 -7.52
N GLY A 142 -8.59 31.33 -7.41
CA GLY A 142 -9.58 31.31 -8.48
C GLY A 142 -10.79 32.17 -8.17
N ARG A 143 -11.77 32.12 -9.08
CA ARG A 143 -13.07 32.74 -8.84
C ARG A 143 -13.93 31.80 -8.00
N CYS A 144 -14.52 32.31 -6.92
CA CYS A 144 -15.51 31.57 -6.15
C CYS A 144 -16.81 31.46 -6.97
N ASP A 145 -17.35 30.27 -7.11
CA ASP A 145 -18.57 30.04 -7.88
C ASP A 145 -19.85 30.50 -7.15
N PHE A 146 -19.78 30.71 -5.83
CA PHE A 146 -20.92 31.12 -5.00
C PHE A 146 -21.02 32.64 -4.85
N CYS A 147 -19.95 33.30 -4.41
CA CYS A 147 -19.94 34.75 -4.21
C CYS A 147 -19.31 35.54 -5.38
N GLY A 148 -18.74 34.85 -6.38
CA GLY A 148 -18.15 35.48 -7.55
C GLY A 148 -16.80 36.16 -7.34
N THR A 149 -16.27 36.20 -6.10
CA THR A 149 -14.99 36.85 -5.77
C THR A 149 -13.84 36.27 -6.60
N GLU A 150 -13.13 37.13 -7.31
CA GLU A 150 -11.98 36.74 -8.14
C GLU A 150 -10.69 36.63 -7.33
N ASN A 151 -9.78 35.77 -7.79
CA ASN A 151 -8.46 35.53 -7.19
C ASN A 151 -8.48 35.19 -5.68
N ALA A 152 -9.61 34.66 -5.19
CA ALA A 152 -9.78 34.25 -3.80
C ALA A 152 -9.06 32.92 -3.54
N PRO A 153 -8.59 32.67 -2.30
CA PRO A 153 -8.25 31.33 -1.86
C PRO A 153 -9.49 30.43 -1.96
N VAL A 154 -9.40 29.39 -2.77
CA VAL A 154 -10.51 28.47 -3.05
C VAL A 154 -10.07 27.02 -2.92
N ARG A 155 -11.05 26.15 -2.65
CA ARG A 155 -10.92 24.69 -2.73
C ARG A 155 -11.96 24.15 -3.71
N ARG A 156 -11.76 22.93 -4.19
CA ARG A 156 -12.84 22.21 -4.89
C ARG A 156 -13.84 21.70 -3.86
N ASP A 157 -15.11 22.01 -4.08
CA ASP A 157 -16.22 21.35 -3.44
C ASP A 157 -16.69 20.20 -4.34
N PHE A 158 -16.47 18.97 -3.89
CA PHE A 158 -16.80 17.78 -4.66
C PHE A 158 -18.28 17.41 -4.61
N GLU A 159 -19.06 18.06 -3.73
CA GLU A 159 -20.50 17.82 -3.58
C GLU A 159 -21.33 18.64 -4.58
N THR A 160 -20.81 19.80 -4.99
CA THR A 160 -21.50 20.70 -5.93
C THR A 160 -20.91 20.62 -7.33
N GLU A 161 -21.73 20.24 -8.32
CA GLU A 161 -21.38 20.31 -9.75
C GLU A 161 -21.97 21.56 -10.41
N ILE A 162 -21.17 22.22 -11.25
CA ILE A 162 -21.54 23.42 -11.98
C ILE A 162 -21.29 23.19 -13.47
N ALA A 163 -22.23 23.64 -14.28
CA ALA A 163 -22.09 23.63 -15.73
C ALA A 163 -20.94 24.55 -16.16
N ALA A 164 -19.85 23.98 -16.67
CA ALA A 164 -18.79 24.76 -17.31
C ALA A 164 -19.16 25.09 -18.76
N VAL A 165 -18.58 26.17 -19.28
CA VAL A 165 -18.74 26.57 -20.69
C VAL A 165 -18.22 25.43 -21.58
N GLY A 166 -19.09 24.87 -22.43
CA GLY A 166 -18.74 23.76 -23.32
C GLY A 166 -19.20 22.37 -22.87
N SER A 167 -20.24 22.27 -22.02
CA SER A 167 -20.95 21.02 -21.66
C SER A 167 -20.18 20.00 -20.79
N ALA A 168 -19.06 20.39 -20.19
CA ALA A 168 -18.43 19.60 -19.13
C ALA A 168 -18.94 20.06 -17.76
N GLN A 169 -19.53 19.14 -16.98
CA GLN A 169 -19.76 19.36 -15.54
C GLN A 169 -18.40 19.45 -14.85
N ARG A 170 -18.22 20.42 -13.94
CA ARG A 170 -17.06 20.50 -13.06
C ARG A 170 -17.51 20.72 -11.62
N HIS A 171 -16.68 20.27 -10.68
CA HIS A 171 -16.85 20.62 -9.27
C HIS A 171 -16.68 22.12 -9.03
N ALA A 172 -17.50 22.65 -8.13
CA ALA A 172 -17.49 24.06 -7.74
C ALA A 172 -16.16 24.44 -7.07
N TRP A 173 -15.75 25.69 -7.25
CA TRP A 173 -14.70 26.33 -6.48
C TRP A 173 -15.34 27.18 -5.39
N VAL A 174 -15.07 26.84 -4.14
CA VAL A 174 -15.63 27.52 -2.97
C VAL A 174 -14.51 28.24 -2.21
N CYS A 175 -14.71 29.50 -1.88
CA CYS A 175 -13.79 30.26 -1.03
C CYS A 175 -14.04 30.00 0.46
N GLU A 176 -13.09 30.37 1.30
CA GLU A 176 -13.18 30.15 2.75
C GLU A 176 -14.46 30.68 3.38
N THR A 177 -14.87 31.89 3.03
CA THR A 177 -16.10 32.49 3.57
C THR A 177 -17.35 31.71 3.17
N CYS A 178 -17.44 31.23 1.93
CA CYS A 178 -18.59 30.49 1.42
C CYS A 178 -18.61 29.02 1.88
N ASP A 179 -17.44 28.46 2.23
CA ASP A 179 -17.34 27.07 2.70
C ASP A 179 -17.86 26.91 4.14
N VAL A 180 -17.73 27.93 4.98
CA VAL A 180 -18.19 27.92 6.37
C VAL A 180 -19.62 28.44 6.55
N HIS A 181 -20.13 29.19 5.57
CA HIS A 181 -21.52 29.62 5.54
C HIS A 181 -22.29 28.68 4.63
N GLU A 182 -22.87 27.62 5.18
CA GLU A 182 -23.95 26.92 4.49
C GLU A 182 -24.99 27.98 4.05
N PRO A 183 -25.26 28.13 2.74
CA PRO A 183 -26.31 29.02 2.31
C PRO A 183 -27.66 28.34 2.61
N GLY A 184 -28.15 28.48 3.85
CA GLY A 184 -29.43 27.87 4.22
C GLY A 184 -29.71 27.70 5.71
N ARG A 185 -29.66 28.79 6.49
CA ARG A 185 -30.63 28.97 7.58
C ARG A 185 -31.20 30.38 7.51
#